data_AF-R6IP52-F1
#
_entry.id   AF-R6IP52-F1
#
_cell.length_a   1.000
_cell.length_b   1.000
_cell.length_c   1.000
_cell.angle_alpha   90.00
_cell.angle_beta   90.00
_cell.angle_gamma   90.00
#
_symmetry.space_group_name_H-M   'P 1'
#
loop_
_entity.id
_entity.type
_entity.pdbx_description
1 polymer ?
#
loop_
_entity_poly.entity_id
_entity_poly.type
_entity_poly.pdbx_seq_one_letter_code
_entity_poly.pdbx_strand_id
1 'polypeptide(L)'
;MTTIQKADYVFSVDTEKTKEYYEIHTLCNCAYCRNFYAQAKDKFPKLSAFLSEFGVDIAKPDETLSVETDNAIDYISIDYTVCGSIASTGHNFEINDHFPLSVVITNGFASPNEQTGRYFTISVKDIKLPWELDEPRPEPCTPKANKNSNKILKK
;
A
#
# COMPACT_ATOMS: atom_id res chain seq x y z
N MET A 1 -16.17 15.41 -9.97
CA MET A 1 -16.26 15.16 -8.52
C MET A 1 -17.55 14.40 -8.22
N THR A 2 -17.42 13.21 -7.65
CA THR A 2 -18.49 12.28 -7.28
C THR A 2 -18.54 12.16 -5.77
N THR A 3 -19.73 12.20 -5.19
CA THR A 3 -19.90 11.92 -3.76
C THR A 3 -19.98 10.42 -3.53
N ILE A 4 -19.11 9.90 -2.66
CA ILE A 4 -19.14 8.51 -2.21
C ILE A 4 -19.48 8.52 -0.73
N GLN A 5 -20.47 7.72 -0.33
CA GLN A 5 -20.85 7.54 1.07
C GLN A 5 -20.62 6.09 1.46
N LYS A 6 -19.82 5.88 2.51
CA LYS A 6 -19.54 4.54 3.06
C LYS A 6 -19.47 4.63 4.57
N ALA A 7 -20.28 3.83 5.27
CA ALA A 7 -20.48 3.98 6.71
C ALA A 7 -20.76 5.46 7.07
N ASP A 8 -20.00 6.03 7.99
CA ASP A 8 -20.13 7.42 8.42
C ASP A 8 -19.24 8.40 7.62
N TYR A 9 -18.48 7.89 6.63
CA TYR A 9 -17.68 8.73 5.75
C TYR A 9 -18.51 9.31 4.61
N VAL A 10 -18.23 10.59 4.32
CA VAL A 10 -18.66 11.25 3.09
C VAL A 10 -17.42 11.75 2.37
N PHE A 11 -17.20 11.26 1.16
CA PHE A 11 -16.07 11.62 0.31
C PHE A 11 -16.55 12.46 -0.87
N SER A 12 -15.74 13.44 -1.27
CA SER A 12 -15.84 14.11 -2.56
C SER A 12 -14.65 13.70 -3.40
N VAL A 13 -14.87 12.80 -4.36
CA VAL A 13 -13.82 12.08 -5.08
C VAL A 13 -13.76 12.51 -6.54
N ASP A 14 -12.56 12.72 -7.07
CA ASP A 14 -12.32 12.85 -8.49
C ASP A 14 -11.85 11.51 -9.05
N THR A 15 -12.80 10.65 -9.42
CA THR A 15 -12.49 9.30 -9.88
C THR A 15 -11.77 9.28 -11.22
N GLU A 16 -12.02 10.26 -12.09
CA GLU A 16 -11.33 10.39 -13.38
C GLU A 16 -9.88 10.79 -13.14
N LYS A 17 -9.65 11.84 -12.34
CA LYS A 17 -8.28 12.26 -11.98
C LYS A 17 -7.52 11.18 -11.20
N THR A 18 -8.21 10.40 -10.35
CA THR A 18 -7.59 9.28 -9.64
C THR A 18 -7.17 8.17 -10.62
N LYS A 19 -7.99 7.86 -11.63
CA LYS A 19 -7.60 6.91 -12.68
C LYS A 19 -6.41 7.42 -13.50
N GLU A 20 -6.46 8.67 -13.93
CA GLU A 20 -5.34 9.32 -14.65
C GLU A 20 -4.04 9.27 -13.84
N TYR A 21 -4.12 9.52 -12.53
CA TYR A 21 -3.00 9.37 -11.60
C TYR A 21 -2.40 7.97 -11.69
N TYR A 22 -3.21 6.91 -11.56
CA TYR A 22 -2.73 5.52 -11.63
C TYR A 22 -2.34 5.06 -13.04
N GLU A 23 -2.71 5.77 -14.11
CA GLU A 23 -2.22 5.49 -15.46
C GLU A 23 -0.76 5.89 -15.63
N ILE A 24 -0.33 7.00 -15.02
CA ILE A 24 1.01 7.57 -15.18
C ILE A 24 1.94 7.35 -13.98
N HIS A 25 1.39 6.95 -12.82
CA HIS A 25 2.12 6.73 -11.57
C HIS A 25 3.29 5.77 -11.73
N THR A 26 4.45 6.17 -11.22
CA THR A 26 5.67 5.36 -11.27
C THR A 26 5.71 4.36 -10.11
N LEU A 27 5.74 3.07 -10.42
CA LEU A 27 5.82 2.02 -9.40
C LEU A 27 7.25 1.76 -8.94
N CYS A 28 7.40 1.51 -7.64
CA CYS A 28 8.62 0.90 -7.11
C CYS A 28 8.84 -0.47 -7.75
N ASN A 29 10.05 -0.71 -8.26
CA ASN A 29 10.45 -1.94 -8.90
C ASN A 29 11.35 -2.80 -7.99
N CYS A 30 11.12 -2.82 -6.68
CA CYS A 30 11.77 -3.78 -5.80
C CYS A 30 11.05 -5.14 -5.87
N ALA A 31 11.73 -6.21 -5.45
CA ALA A 31 11.22 -7.56 -5.58
C ALA A 31 9.94 -7.80 -4.75
N TYR A 32 9.85 -7.24 -3.55
CA TYR A 32 8.65 -7.35 -2.70
C TYR A 32 7.44 -6.59 -3.26
N CYS A 33 7.66 -5.41 -3.84
CA CYS A 33 6.65 -4.64 -4.55
C CYS A 33 6.11 -5.42 -5.76
N ARG A 34 7.00 -5.93 -6.63
CA ARG A 34 6.59 -6.77 -7.76
C ARG A 34 5.79 -8.00 -7.32
N ASN A 35 6.21 -8.65 -6.23
CA ASN A 35 5.52 -9.82 -5.68
C ASN A 35 4.09 -9.47 -5.25
N PHE A 36 3.87 -8.27 -4.70
CA PHE A 36 2.53 -7.77 -4.38
C PHE A 36 1.70 -7.57 -5.65
N TYR A 37 2.22 -6.80 -6.61
CA TYR A 37 1.47 -6.44 -7.84
C TYR A 37 1.01 -7.67 -8.63
N ALA A 38 1.87 -8.69 -8.69
CA ALA A 38 1.60 -9.92 -9.43
C ALA A 38 0.38 -10.71 -8.91
N GLN A 39 -0.04 -10.47 -7.67
CA GLN A 39 -1.04 -11.30 -7.00
C GLN A 39 -2.22 -10.50 -6.43
N ALA A 40 -2.03 -9.21 -6.15
CA ALA A 40 -2.96 -8.43 -5.33
C ALA A 40 -4.40 -8.46 -5.86
N LYS A 41 -4.58 -8.34 -7.18
CA LYS A 41 -5.88 -8.34 -7.82
C LYS A 41 -6.63 -9.68 -7.68
N ASP A 42 -5.92 -10.79 -7.81
CA ASP A 42 -6.50 -12.13 -7.77
C ASP A 42 -6.75 -12.59 -6.32
N LYS A 43 -5.87 -12.22 -5.40
CA LYS A 43 -5.96 -12.60 -3.98
C LYS A 43 -6.95 -11.72 -3.20
N PHE A 44 -7.18 -10.49 -3.62
CA PHE A 44 -8.05 -9.54 -2.89
C PHE A 44 -9.12 -8.91 -3.79
N PRO A 45 -10.04 -9.71 -4.37
CA PRO A 45 -11.04 -9.19 -5.28
C PRO A 45 -12.03 -8.22 -4.62
N LYS A 46 -12.36 -8.38 -3.33
CA LYS A 46 -13.28 -7.45 -2.64
C LYS A 46 -12.59 -6.13 -2.31
N LEU A 47 -11.33 -6.17 -1.87
CA LEU A 47 -10.53 -4.96 -1.71
C LEU A 47 -10.35 -4.26 -3.06
N SER A 48 -10.06 -5.01 -4.13
CA SER A 48 -9.93 -4.46 -5.48
C SER A 48 -11.23 -3.76 -5.91
N ALA A 49 -12.38 -4.37 -5.67
CA ALA A 49 -13.69 -3.76 -5.93
C ALA A 49 -13.88 -2.48 -5.11
N PHE A 50 -13.61 -2.51 -3.79
CA PHE A 50 -13.71 -1.33 -2.92
C PHE A 50 -12.83 -0.17 -3.41
N LEU A 51 -11.57 -0.44 -3.73
CA LEU A 51 -10.61 0.57 -4.24
C LEU A 51 -11.05 1.12 -5.60
N SER A 52 -11.60 0.28 -6.47
CA SER A 52 -12.07 0.68 -7.80
C SER A 52 -13.22 1.70 -7.76
N GLU A 53 -14.03 1.71 -6.69
CA GLU A 53 -15.06 2.74 -6.48
C GLU A 53 -14.47 4.15 -6.36
N PHE A 54 -13.23 4.25 -5.87
CA PHE A 54 -12.48 5.50 -5.77
C PHE A 54 -11.62 5.80 -7.02
N GLY A 55 -11.60 4.88 -8.00
CA GLY A 55 -10.72 4.96 -9.17
C GLY A 55 -9.29 4.46 -8.92
N VAL A 56 -9.05 3.79 -7.79
CA VAL A 56 -7.74 3.24 -7.40
C VAL A 56 -7.51 1.87 -8.06
N ASP A 57 -6.30 1.63 -8.56
CA ASP A 57 -5.84 0.31 -8.98
C ASP A 57 -5.05 -0.38 -7.86
N ILE A 58 -5.57 -1.49 -7.34
CA ILE A 58 -4.95 -2.27 -6.27
C ILE A 58 -3.52 -2.73 -6.61
N ALA A 59 -3.21 -2.94 -7.88
CA ALA A 59 -1.89 -3.41 -8.29
C ALA A 59 -0.86 -2.28 -8.38
N LYS A 60 -1.24 -1.03 -8.08
CA LYS A 60 -0.41 0.16 -8.27
C LYS A 60 -0.32 1.05 -7.03
N PRO A 61 0.04 0.52 -5.84
CA PRO A 61 0.13 1.35 -4.64
C PRO A 61 1.18 2.46 -4.75
N ASP A 62 1.01 3.50 -3.94
CA ASP A 62 2.00 4.57 -3.77
C ASP A 62 3.19 4.09 -2.94
N GLU A 63 2.89 3.35 -1.87
CA GLU A 63 3.90 2.81 -0.96
C GLU A 63 3.52 1.39 -0.56
N THR A 64 4.55 0.56 -0.42
CA THR A 64 4.43 -0.84 -0.02
C THR A 64 5.42 -1.09 1.10
N LEU A 65 4.96 -1.02 2.35
CA LEU A 65 5.79 -1.32 3.50
C LEU A 65 5.67 -2.80 3.86
N SER A 66 6.74 -3.56 3.67
CA SER A 66 6.75 -5.00 3.93
C SER A 66 7.87 -5.44 4.86
N VAL A 67 7.63 -6.52 5.62
CA VAL A 67 8.62 -7.26 6.38
C VAL A 67 8.58 -8.74 6.03
N GLU A 68 9.74 -9.36 6.10
CA GLU A 68 9.93 -10.77 5.87
C GLU A 68 9.53 -11.61 7.08
N THR A 69 8.78 -12.68 6.84
CA THR A 69 8.54 -13.75 7.82
C THR A 69 9.01 -15.09 7.25
N ASP A 70 9.05 -16.13 8.08
CA ASP A 70 9.53 -17.47 7.71
C ASP A 70 8.80 -18.04 6.48
N ASN A 71 7.47 -17.84 6.40
CA ASN A 71 6.63 -18.49 5.39
C ASN A 71 5.91 -17.51 4.44
N ALA A 72 6.00 -16.21 4.68
CA ALA A 72 5.28 -15.19 3.92
C ALA A 72 6.00 -13.83 3.93
N ILE A 73 5.52 -12.91 3.10
CA ILE A 73 5.78 -11.48 3.21
C ILE A 73 4.60 -10.85 3.93
N ASP A 74 4.88 -10.15 5.02
CA ASP A 74 3.89 -9.37 5.77
C ASP A 74 3.94 -7.93 5.28
N TYR A 75 2.90 -7.53 4.55
CA TYR A 75 2.73 -6.19 4.02
C TYR A 75 2.01 -5.34 5.08
N ILE A 76 2.83 -4.72 5.93
CA ILE A 76 2.43 -3.92 7.10
C ILE A 76 1.46 -2.80 6.71
N SER A 77 1.74 -2.11 5.60
CA SER A 77 0.87 -1.07 5.05
C SER A 77 1.03 -1.01 3.54
N ILE A 78 -0.09 -0.93 2.84
CA ILE A 78 -0.17 -0.58 1.43
C ILE A 78 -0.98 0.70 1.31
N ASP A 79 -0.38 1.75 0.76
CA ASP A 79 -0.99 3.07 0.73
C ASP A 79 -1.42 3.45 -0.70
N TYR A 80 -2.61 4.04 -0.81
CA TYR A 80 -3.22 4.47 -2.07
C TYR A 80 -3.77 5.89 -1.97
N THR A 81 -3.43 6.73 -2.92
CA THR A 81 -3.85 8.12 -3.06
C THR A 81 -5.16 8.21 -3.83
N VAL A 82 -6.11 8.94 -3.26
CA VAL A 82 -7.37 9.29 -3.92
C VAL A 82 -7.44 10.79 -4.11
N CYS A 83 -7.58 11.24 -5.36
CA CYS A 83 -7.79 12.66 -5.66
C CYS A 83 -9.17 13.08 -5.16
N GLY A 84 -9.22 14.07 -4.26
CA GLY A 84 -10.48 14.46 -3.63
C GLY A 84 -10.31 15.00 -2.21
N SER A 85 -11.38 14.95 -1.44
CA SER A 85 -11.39 15.37 -0.04
C SER A 85 -12.42 14.60 0.78
N ILE A 86 -12.20 14.56 2.09
CA ILE A 86 -13.14 13.97 3.05
C ILE A 86 -14.04 15.11 3.56
N ALA A 87 -15.34 15.00 3.32
CA ALA A 87 -16.34 15.95 3.80
C ALA A 87 -16.82 15.60 5.22
N SER A 88 -16.85 14.30 5.56
CA SER A 88 -17.15 13.81 6.91
C SER A 88 -16.30 12.59 7.21
N THR A 89 -15.76 12.52 8.42
CA THR A 89 -14.98 11.38 8.92
C THR A 89 -15.89 10.32 9.53
N GLY A 90 -15.50 9.05 9.39
CA GLY A 90 -16.16 7.91 9.99
C GLY A 90 -15.18 6.92 10.62
N HIS A 91 -15.60 5.67 10.71
CA HIS A 91 -14.84 4.57 11.28
C HIS A 91 -14.08 3.79 10.20
N ASN A 92 -12.91 3.26 10.54
CA ASN A 92 -12.13 2.37 9.67
C ASN A 92 -12.99 1.21 9.15
N PHE A 93 -12.69 0.75 7.94
CA PHE A 93 -13.41 -0.37 7.34
C PHE A 93 -12.67 -1.67 7.59
N GLU A 94 -13.44 -2.74 7.69
CA GLU A 94 -12.91 -4.10 7.60
C GLU A 94 -13.41 -4.71 6.29
N ILE A 95 -12.50 -5.19 5.45
CA ILE A 95 -12.84 -5.92 4.23
C ILE A 95 -12.48 -7.38 4.41
N ASN A 96 -13.49 -8.23 4.34
CA ASN A 96 -13.34 -9.66 4.52
C ASN A 96 -13.10 -10.35 3.17
N ASP A 97 -11.86 -10.42 2.70
CA ASP A 97 -11.43 -11.26 1.56
C ASP A 97 -11.15 -12.70 2.05
N HIS A 98 -10.01 -13.31 1.74
CA HIS A 98 -9.61 -14.60 2.33
C HIS A 98 -9.37 -14.50 3.84
N PHE A 99 -9.03 -13.30 4.32
CA PHE A 99 -8.89 -12.93 5.72
C PHE A 99 -9.34 -11.47 5.90
N PRO A 100 -9.67 -11.04 7.13
CA PRO A 100 -10.03 -9.66 7.41
C PRO A 100 -8.87 -8.72 7.13
N LEU A 101 -9.15 -7.66 6.38
CA LEU A 101 -8.21 -6.57 6.04
C LEU A 101 -8.67 -5.29 6.71
N SER A 102 -7.76 -4.60 7.39
CA SER A 102 -8.03 -3.29 7.98
C SER A 102 -7.77 -2.18 6.97
N VAL A 103 -8.78 -1.38 6.69
CA VAL A 103 -8.70 -0.24 5.77
C VAL A 103 -8.87 1.05 6.55
N VAL A 104 -7.83 1.87 6.54
CA VAL A 104 -7.71 3.11 7.29
C VAL A 104 -7.71 4.29 6.33
N ILE A 105 -8.51 5.32 6.63
CA ILE A 105 -8.58 6.54 5.84
C ILE A 105 -7.78 7.65 6.53
N THR A 106 -6.79 8.19 5.84
CA THR A 106 -5.98 9.31 6.31
C THR A 106 -6.28 10.55 5.47
N ASN A 107 -6.67 11.66 6.12
CA ASN A 107 -6.90 12.92 5.43
C ASN A 107 -5.57 13.60 5.08
N GLY A 108 -5.07 13.36 3.87
CA GLY A 108 -3.79 13.88 3.38
C GLY A 108 -2.67 12.83 3.43
N PHE A 109 -1.48 13.27 3.82
CA PHE A 109 -0.24 12.50 3.68
C PHE A 109 -0.16 11.29 4.62
N ALA A 110 0.06 10.11 4.04
CA ALA A 110 0.55 8.92 4.75
C ALA A 110 1.92 8.47 4.21
N SER A 111 2.09 8.56 2.89
CA SER A 111 3.30 8.22 2.15
C SER A 111 3.55 9.18 0.99
N PRO A 112 4.77 9.21 0.41
CA PRO A 112 5.06 9.98 -0.81
C PRO A 112 4.11 9.61 -1.95
N ASN A 113 3.66 10.63 -2.69
CA ASN A 113 2.78 10.49 -3.86
C ASN A 113 3.05 11.64 -4.84
N GLU A 114 2.64 11.46 -6.09
CA GLU A 114 2.94 12.41 -7.18
C GLU A 114 1.80 13.43 -7.42
N GLN A 115 0.71 13.35 -6.65
CA GLN A 115 -0.44 14.23 -6.84
C GLN A 115 -0.15 15.65 -6.29
N THR A 116 -0.76 16.67 -6.89
CA THR A 116 -0.52 18.09 -6.54
C THR A 116 -1.74 18.86 -6.01
N GLY A 117 -2.93 18.26 -6.07
CA GLY A 117 -4.19 18.82 -5.57
C GLY A 117 -4.58 18.34 -4.16
N ARG A 118 -5.89 18.38 -3.90
CA ARG A 118 -6.45 17.78 -2.67
C ARG A 118 -6.55 16.27 -2.84
N TYR A 119 -6.21 15.56 -1.79
CA TYR A 119 -6.26 14.11 -1.75
C TYR A 119 -6.51 13.61 -0.33
N PHE A 120 -6.82 12.33 -0.23
CA PHE A 120 -6.71 11.54 0.98
C PHE A 120 -6.06 10.20 0.65
N THR A 121 -5.58 9.50 1.67
CA THR A 121 -4.93 8.21 1.52
C THR A 121 -5.80 7.10 2.09
N ILE A 122 -5.90 6.00 1.36
CA ILE A 122 -6.46 4.73 1.81
C ILE A 122 -5.27 3.81 2.12
N SER A 123 -5.10 3.44 3.39
CA SER A 123 -4.07 2.50 3.83
C SER A 123 -4.70 1.15 4.15
N VAL A 124 -4.15 0.08 3.58
CA VAL A 124 -4.59 -1.29 3.84
C VAL A 124 -3.53 -2.02 4.65
N LYS A 125 -3.96 -2.70 5.71
CA LYS A 125 -3.09 -3.44 6.64
C LYS A 125 -3.49 -4.90 6.69
N ASP A 126 -2.67 -5.68 7.38
CA ASP A 126 -2.87 -7.10 7.67
C ASP A 126 -2.80 -8.01 6.42
N ILE A 127 -2.10 -7.56 5.37
CA ILE A 127 -1.89 -8.33 4.14
C ILE A 127 -0.69 -9.27 4.32
N LYS A 128 -0.93 -10.57 4.16
CA LYS A 128 0.14 -11.59 4.10
C LYS A 128 0.05 -12.35 2.79
N LEU A 129 1.14 -12.36 2.03
CA LEU A 129 1.22 -13.09 0.76
C LEU A 129 2.44 -14.02 0.71
N PRO A 130 2.32 -15.17 0.03
CA PRO A 130 3.47 -15.98 -0.33
C PRO A 130 4.35 -15.27 -1.37
N TRP A 131 5.53 -15.83 -1.58
CA TRP A 131 6.37 -15.49 -2.71
C TRP A 131 5.90 -16.27 -3.95
N GLU A 132 5.55 -15.56 -5.02
CA GLU A 132 5.06 -16.16 -6.27
C GLU A 132 5.85 -15.70 -7.52
N LEU A 133 6.91 -14.89 -7.34
CA LEU A 133 7.78 -14.55 -8.47
C LEU A 133 8.71 -15.73 -8.79
N ASP A 134 9.01 -15.90 -10.08
CA ASP A 134 9.96 -16.92 -10.56
C ASP A 134 11.42 -16.67 -10.12
N GLU A 135 11.73 -15.43 -9.73
CA GLU A 135 13.03 -15.06 -9.18
C GLU A 135 13.15 -15.47 -7.69
N PRO A 136 14.35 -15.76 -7.17
CA PRO A 136 14.51 -16.09 -5.77
C PRO A 136 14.16 -14.89 -4.89
N ARG A 137 13.54 -15.18 -3.73
CA ARG A 137 13.32 -14.18 -2.67
C ARG A 137 14.66 -13.55 -2.28
N PRO A 138 14.75 -12.21 -2.18
CA PRO A 138 15.99 -11.56 -1.78
C PRO A 138 16.46 -12.06 -0.41
N GLU A 139 17.77 -12.23 -0.23
CA GLU A 139 18.32 -12.55 1.09
C GLU A 139 18.13 -11.35 2.04
N PRO A 140 17.82 -11.60 3.33
CA PRO A 140 17.77 -10.54 4.31
C PRO A 140 19.08 -9.73 4.29
N CYS A 141 18.98 -8.40 4.32
CA CYS A 141 20.12 -7.52 4.53
C CYS A 141 20.74 -7.76 5.91
N THR A 142 21.58 -8.79 6.04
CA THR A 142 22.38 -9.00 7.24
C THR A 142 23.46 -7.91 7.27
N PRO A 143 23.58 -7.15 8.38
CA PRO A 143 24.71 -6.25 8.53
C PRO A 143 25.99 -7.08 8.44
N LYS A 144 26.80 -6.86 7.39
CA LYS A 144 28.12 -7.48 7.32
C LYS A 144 28.92 -6.96 8.52
N ALA A 145 29.21 -7.84 9.48
CA ALA A 145 30.01 -7.49 10.65
C ALA A 145 31.33 -6.87 10.18
N ASN A 146 31.51 -5.58 10.46
CA ASN A 146 32.70 -4.84 10.06
C ASN A 146 33.85 -5.31 10.96
N LYS A 147 34.75 -6.17 10.44
CA LYS A 147 35.84 -6.80 11.22
C LYS A 147 36.94 -5.83 11.70
N ASN A 148 36.76 -4.51 11.54
CA ASN A 148 37.82 -3.52 11.77
C ASN A 148 37.67 -2.64 13.03
N SER A 149 36.73 -2.92 13.95
CA SER A 149 36.55 -2.11 15.17
C SER A 149 37.54 -2.41 16.32
N ASN A 150 38.51 -3.32 16.17
CA ASN A 150 39.49 -3.66 17.23
C ASN A 150 40.90 -3.05 17.02
N LYS A 151 40.98 -1.78 16.66
CA LYS A 151 42.21 -0.98 16.84
C LYS A 151 41.84 0.41 17.32
N ILE A 152 41.64 0.58 18.62
CA ILE A 152 42.06 1.74 19.44
C ILE A 152 41.76 1.34 20.89
N LEU A 153 42.82 1.19 21.67
CA LEU A 153 42.94 1.12 23.15
C LEU A 153 43.97 0.05 23.52
N LYS A 154 45.25 0.33 23.22
CA LYS A 154 46.33 -0.07 24.12
C LYS A 154 46.85 1.21 24.75
N LYS A 155 46.71 1.26 26.07
CA LYS A 155 47.28 2.28 26.98
C LYS A 155 48.79 2.35 26.83
#